data_AF-A0A3C0K534-F1
#
_entry.id   AF-A0A3C0K534-F1
#
_cell.length_a   1.000
_cell.length_b   1.000
_cell.length_c   1.000
_cell.angle_alpha   90.00
_cell.angle_beta   90.00
_cell.angle_gamma   90.00
#
_symmetry.space_group_name_H-M   'P 1'
#
loop_
_entity.id
_entity.type
_entity.pdbx_description
1 polymer ?
#
loop_
_entity_poly.entity_id
_entity_poly.type
_entity_poly.pdbx_seq_one_letter_code
_entity_poly.pdbx_strand_id
1 'polypeptide(L)'
;MMYYFLSGYTAKLAGVEQGVVEPEATFSPCFSEPFLVFNPIKYAEMLMHMVTIHNVSGWLVNTGWQRGKYGEGARIDISVTRSLIDAALAGKINDVDYMIDPVFGLHVPLQCPDVDEKLLIPRDLWDDKDEYDRSSY
;
A
#
# COMPACT_ATOMS: atom_id res chain seq x y z
N MET A 1 8.15 -1.46 -7.64
CA MET A 1 7.31 -2.69 -7.64
C MET A 1 8.02 -3.88 -6.99
N MET A 2 9.10 -4.42 -7.54
CA MET A 2 9.72 -5.66 -7.02
C MET A 2 10.19 -5.59 -5.57
N TYR A 3 10.76 -4.44 -5.16
CA TYR A 3 11.12 -4.19 -3.75
C TYR A 3 9.92 -4.43 -2.83
N TYR A 4 8.80 -3.74 -3.06
CA TYR A 4 7.58 -3.90 -2.25
C TYR A 4 6.95 -5.29 -2.33
N PHE A 5 7.06 -5.97 -3.48
CA PHE A 5 6.58 -7.34 -3.61
C PHE A 5 7.39 -8.32 -2.75
N LEU A 6 8.72 -8.17 -2.73
CA LEU A 6 9.60 -9.00 -1.89
C LEU A 6 9.52 -8.62 -0.41
N SER A 7 9.37 -7.34 -0.08
CA SER A 7 9.17 -6.89 1.31
C SER A 7 7.83 -7.38 1.84
N GLY A 8 6.76 -7.25 1.06
CA GLY A 8 5.43 -7.74 1.42
C GLY A 8 4.90 -7.17 2.75
N TYR A 9 5.18 -5.89 3.02
CA TYR A 9 4.72 -5.23 4.24
C TYR A 9 3.20 -5.17 4.27
N THR A 10 2.61 -5.75 5.31
CA THR A 10 1.15 -5.80 5.52
C THR A 10 0.85 -6.04 7.01
N ALA A 11 -0.41 -6.25 7.37
CA ALA A 11 -0.81 -6.64 8.71
C ALA A 11 -1.44 -8.03 8.72
N LYS A 12 -1.07 -8.87 9.71
CA LYS A 12 -1.81 -10.08 10.03
C LYS A 12 -3.09 -9.67 10.75
N LEU A 13 -4.24 -9.97 10.14
CA LEU A 13 -5.54 -9.65 10.75
C LEU A 13 -5.96 -10.73 11.75
N ALA A 14 -6.72 -10.31 12.76
CA ALA A 14 -7.24 -11.20 13.78
C ALA A 14 -8.05 -12.36 13.16
N GLY A 15 -7.80 -13.58 13.64
CA GLY A 15 -8.51 -14.78 13.20
C GLY A 15 -7.98 -15.48 11.95
N VAL A 16 -6.93 -14.96 11.29
CA VAL A 16 -6.28 -15.64 10.14
C VAL A 16 -5.26 -16.69 10.59
N GLU A 17 -4.56 -16.44 11.69
CA GLU A 17 -3.62 -17.38 12.32
C GLU A 17 -3.98 -17.59 13.80
N GLN A 18 -3.77 -18.80 14.30
CA GLN A 18 -4.06 -19.13 15.70
C GLN A 18 -3.17 -18.29 16.63
N GLY A 19 -3.80 -17.45 17.47
CA GLY A 19 -3.10 -16.58 18.42
C GLY A 19 -3.06 -15.09 18.04
N VAL A 20 -3.46 -14.73 16.81
CA VAL A 20 -3.55 -13.33 16.40
C VAL A 20 -4.92 -12.77 16.80
N VAL A 21 -4.91 -11.90 17.82
CA VAL A 21 -6.10 -11.23 18.38
C VAL A 21 -6.21 -9.76 17.99
N GLU A 22 -5.09 -9.11 17.70
CA GLU A 22 -5.03 -7.73 17.19
C GLU A 22 -4.18 -7.69 15.91
N PRO A 23 -4.39 -6.70 15.02
CA PRO A 23 -3.58 -6.52 13.82
C PRO A 23 -2.09 -6.34 14.15
N GLU A 24 -1.26 -7.23 13.64
CA GLU A 24 0.19 -7.18 13.82
C GLU A 24 0.87 -6.83 12.49
N ALA A 25 1.69 -5.78 12.48
CA ALA A 25 2.48 -5.42 11.32
C ALA A 25 3.51 -6.53 11.02
N THR A 26 3.61 -6.94 9.77
CA THR A 26 4.50 -8.02 9.35
C THR A 26 5.09 -7.76 7.97
N PHE A 27 6.25 -8.36 7.71
CA PHE A 27 6.82 -8.46 6.37
C PHE A 27 6.60 -9.89 5.90
N SER A 28 5.69 -10.07 4.95
CA SER A 28 5.35 -11.38 4.41
C SER A 28 5.74 -11.42 2.93
N PRO A 29 6.94 -11.92 2.56
CA PRO A 29 7.40 -11.95 1.18
C PRO A 29 6.34 -12.45 0.19
N CYS A 30 6.25 -11.75 -0.95
CA CYS A 30 5.23 -11.98 -1.99
C CYS A 30 3.77 -11.78 -1.50
N PHE A 31 3.56 -11.16 -0.33
CA PHE A 31 2.28 -11.06 0.38
C PHE A 31 1.64 -12.41 0.74
N SER A 32 2.42 -13.50 0.70
CA SER A 32 1.90 -14.86 0.83
C SER A 32 2.92 -15.84 1.42
N GLU A 33 3.81 -15.35 2.29
CA GLU A 33 4.92 -16.13 2.86
C GLU A 33 4.51 -17.52 3.38
N PRO A 34 3.39 -17.68 4.13
CA PRO A 34 3.00 -19.00 4.66
C PRO A 34 2.71 -20.06 3.58
N PHE A 35 2.56 -19.65 2.33
CA PHE A 35 2.21 -20.53 1.20
C PHE A 35 3.36 -20.71 0.20
N LEU A 36 4.52 -20.09 0.43
CA LEU A 36 5.63 -20.16 -0.52
C LEU A 36 6.37 -21.50 -0.41
N VAL A 37 6.45 -22.21 -1.54
CA VAL A 37 7.22 -23.47 -1.65
C VAL A 37 8.66 -23.26 -2.09
N PHE A 38 8.95 -22.12 -2.74
CA PHE A 38 10.27 -21.77 -3.26
C PHE A 38 10.79 -20.51 -2.58
N ASN A 39 12.07 -20.21 -2.78
CA ASN A 39 12.62 -18.92 -2.37
C ASN A 39 11.80 -17.76 -3.01
N PRO A 40 11.43 -16.71 -2.24
CA PRO A 40 10.68 -15.55 -2.74
C PRO A 40 11.23 -14.92 -4.02
N ILE A 41 12.56 -14.94 -4.21
CA ILE A 41 13.23 -14.41 -5.41
C ILE A 41 12.69 -15.07 -6.68
N LYS A 42 12.41 -16.38 -6.66
CA LYS A 42 11.86 -17.10 -7.82
C LYS A 42 10.50 -16.55 -8.23
N TYR A 43 9.64 -16.22 -7.27
CA TYR A 43 8.33 -15.63 -7.55
C TYR A 43 8.45 -14.19 -8.05
N ALA A 44 9.41 -13.41 -7.51
CA ALA A 44 9.69 -12.07 -8.00
C ALA A 44 10.23 -12.08 -9.43
N GLU A 45 11.10 -13.02 -9.80
CA GLU A 45 11.56 -13.22 -11.18
C GLU A 45 10.40 -13.56 -12.13
N MET A 46 9.51 -14.46 -11.71
CA MET A 46 8.31 -14.81 -12.48
C MET A 46 7.40 -13.58 -12.69
N LEU A 47 7.16 -12.79 -11.63
CA LEU A 47 6.35 -11.58 -11.73
C LEU A 47 7.02 -10.52 -12.61
N MET A 48 8.33 -10.29 -12.44
CA MET A 48 9.11 -9.36 -13.25
C MET A 48 9.05 -9.72 -14.74
N HIS A 49 9.16 -11.01 -15.05
CA HIS A 49 9.04 -11.49 -16.43
C HIS A 49 7.66 -11.14 -17.02
N MET A 50 6.57 -11.46 -16.32
CA MET A 50 5.21 -11.18 -16.77
C MET A 50 4.95 -9.67 -16.93
N VAL A 51 5.40 -8.87 -15.97
CA VAL A 51 5.29 -7.40 -16.03
C VAL A 51 6.03 -6.83 -17.23
N THR A 52 7.21 -7.36 -17.54
CA THR A 52 8.04 -6.90 -18.66
C THR A 52 7.40 -7.24 -20.01
N ILE A 53 6.92 -8.47 -20.19
CA ILE A 53 6.36 -8.91 -21.48
C ILE A 53 4.98 -8.29 -21.78
N HIS A 54 4.23 -7.93 -20.73
CA HIS A 54 2.88 -7.39 -20.86
C HIS A 54 2.81 -5.87 -20.62
N ASN A 55 3.93 -5.23 -20.27
CA ASN A 55 4.02 -3.80 -19.97
C ASN A 55 2.95 -3.33 -18.95
N VAL A 56 2.94 -3.97 -17.77
CA VAL A 56 1.92 -3.78 -16.74
C VAL A 56 2.37 -2.75 -15.69
N SER A 57 1.46 -1.86 -15.30
CA SER A 57 1.66 -0.92 -14.19
C SER A 57 1.36 -1.57 -12.84
N GLY A 58 2.09 -1.17 -11.78
CA GLY A 58 1.85 -1.63 -10.41
C GLY A 58 1.38 -0.52 -9.49
N TRP A 59 0.43 -0.84 -8.62
CA TRP A 59 -0.11 0.07 -7.63
C TRP A 59 0.10 -0.50 -6.23
N LEU A 60 0.47 0.37 -5.29
CA LEU A 60 0.49 0.07 -3.86
C LEU A 60 -0.65 0.85 -3.21
N VAL A 61 -1.63 0.13 -2.66
CA VAL A 61 -2.84 0.73 -2.09
C VAL A 61 -2.89 0.40 -0.60
N ASN A 62 -2.93 1.42 0.25
CA ASN A 62 -3.15 1.23 1.68
C ASN A 62 -4.63 0.94 1.93
N THR A 63 -4.93 -0.22 2.53
CA THR A 63 -6.28 -0.61 2.96
C THR A 63 -6.40 -0.73 4.49
N GLY A 64 -5.38 -0.25 5.21
CA GLY A 64 -5.26 -0.27 6.66
C GLY A 64 -5.75 1.04 7.27
N TRP A 65 -4.90 1.66 8.07
CA TRP A 65 -5.19 2.86 8.86
C TRP A 65 -4.58 4.11 8.26
N GLN A 66 -5.20 5.24 8.59
CA GLN A 66 -4.79 6.61 8.28
C GLN A 66 -5.08 7.51 9.49
N ARG A 67 -4.65 8.79 9.45
CA ARG A 67 -4.91 9.79 10.50
C ARG A 67 -4.36 9.42 11.88
N GLY A 68 -3.30 8.63 11.94
CA GLY A 68 -2.69 8.17 13.19
C GLY A 68 -2.27 6.70 13.14
N LYS A 69 -1.63 6.25 14.21
CA LYS A 69 -1.21 4.84 14.38
C LYS A 69 -2.41 3.94 14.68
N TYR A 70 -2.21 2.63 14.61
CA TYR A 70 -3.21 1.68 15.08
C TYR A 70 -3.61 1.99 16.55
N GLY A 71 -4.91 2.06 16.82
CA GLY A 71 -5.48 2.44 18.13
C GLY A 71 -5.87 3.91 18.26
N GLU A 72 -5.31 4.79 17.43
CA GLU A 72 -5.60 6.24 17.43
C GLU A 72 -6.18 6.72 16.10
N GLY A 73 -5.61 6.24 14.99
CA GLY A 73 -6.04 6.53 13.64
C GLY A 73 -7.33 5.80 13.26
N ALA A 74 -7.86 6.17 12.09
CA ALA A 74 -9.07 5.58 11.52
C ALA A 74 -8.72 4.63 10.38
N ARG A 75 -9.48 3.53 10.25
CA ARG A 75 -9.39 2.66 9.07
C ARG A 75 -9.86 3.43 7.83
N ILE A 76 -9.20 3.21 6.70
CA ILE A 76 -9.61 3.84 5.42
C ILE A 76 -11.00 3.34 5.04
N ASP A 77 -11.89 4.26 4.67
CA ASP A 77 -13.24 3.91 4.23
C ASP A 77 -13.17 3.03 2.97
N ILE A 78 -13.97 1.95 2.96
CA ILE A 78 -13.98 1.01 1.85
C ILE A 78 -14.41 1.65 0.53
N SER A 79 -15.24 2.69 0.58
CA SER A 79 -15.64 3.47 -0.60
C SER A 79 -14.43 4.16 -1.24
N VAL A 80 -13.54 4.75 -0.43
CA VAL A 80 -12.30 5.40 -0.90
C VAL A 80 -11.39 4.37 -1.57
N THR A 81 -11.17 3.23 -0.91
CA THR A 81 -10.35 2.15 -1.47
C THR A 81 -10.90 1.67 -2.82
N ARG A 82 -12.23 1.54 -2.94
CA ARG A 82 -12.86 1.14 -4.20
C ARG A 82 -12.68 2.19 -5.29
N SER A 83 -12.89 3.47 -4.98
CA SER A 83 -12.66 4.57 -5.94
C SER A 83 -11.22 4.60 -6.45
N LEU A 84 -10.23 4.38 -5.57
CA LEU A 84 -8.81 4.30 -5.94
C LEU A 84 -8.54 3.13 -6.91
N ILE A 85 -9.08 1.95 -6.62
CA ILE A 85 -8.94 0.76 -7.48
C ILE A 85 -9.62 1.00 -8.83
N ASP A 86 -10.84 1.53 -8.84
CA ASP A 86 -11.58 1.82 -10.07
C ASP A 86 -10.85 2.85 -10.93
N ALA A 87 -10.28 3.88 -10.32
CA ALA A 87 -9.49 4.89 -11.02
C ALA A 87 -8.20 4.31 -11.63
N ALA A 88 -7.49 3.45 -10.90
CA ALA A 88 -6.30 2.76 -11.38
C ALA A 88 -6.63 1.80 -12.54
N LEU A 89 -7.70 1.01 -12.43
CA LEU A 89 -8.12 0.07 -13.46
C LEU A 89 -8.64 0.77 -14.72
N ALA A 90 -9.35 1.88 -14.57
CA ALA A 90 -9.84 2.69 -15.69
C ALA A 90 -8.78 3.63 -16.29
N GLY A 91 -7.57 3.66 -15.73
CA GLY A 91 -6.48 4.55 -16.18
C GLY A 91 -6.72 6.04 -15.90
N LYS A 92 -7.69 6.39 -15.05
CA LYS A 92 -8.08 7.78 -14.74
C LYS A 92 -7.01 8.58 -14.01
N ILE A 93 -6.03 7.90 -13.45
CA ILE A 93 -4.89 8.49 -12.74
C ILE A 93 -3.58 8.37 -13.52
N ASN A 94 -3.59 7.87 -14.76
CA ASN A 94 -2.34 7.68 -15.51
C ASN A 94 -1.67 9.01 -15.92
N ASP A 95 -2.48 10.05 -16.18
CA ASP A 95 -2.04 11.34 -16.73
C ASP A 95 -2.33 12.52 -15.79
N VAL A 96 -2.26 12.29 -14.47
CA VAL A 96 -2.37 13.35 -13.46
C VAL A 96 -1.00 13.77 -12.96
N ASP A 97 -0.93 14.88 -12.21
CA ASP A 97 0.31 15.26 -11.54
C ASP A 97 0.62 14.28 -10.39
N TYR A 98 1.91 13.97 -10.25
CA TYR A 98 2.44 13.10 -9.21
C TYR A 98 3.46 13.82 -8.36
N MET A 99 3.48 13.51 -7.07
CA MET A 99 4.63 13.80 -6.21
C MET A 99 5.41 12.53 -5.89
N ILE A 100 6.67 12.69 -5.53
CA ILE A 100 7.49 11.61 -4.99
C ILE A 100 7.46 11.72 -3.46
N ASP A 101 7.00 10.66 -2.80
CA ASP A 101 7.05 10.55 -1.35
C ASP A 101 8.52 10.57 -0.88
N PRO A 102 8.91 11.45 0.07
CA PRO A 102 10.30 11.67 0.43
C PRO A 102 10.91 10.54 1.27
N VAL A 103 10.09 9.66 1.86
CA VAL A 103 10.55 8.58 2.75
C VAL A 103 10.64 7.28 1.96
N PHE A 104 9.57 6.93 1.24
CA PHE A 104 9.41 5.67 0.54
C PHE A 104 9.78 5.75 -0.95
N GLY A 105 9.88 6.96 -1.52
CA GLY A 105 10.14 7.13 -2.96
C GLY A 105 8.97 6.69 -3.85
N LEU A 106 7.76 6.61 -3.29
CA LEU A 106 6.54 6.25 -4.01
C LEU A 106 6.05 7.42 -4.86
N HIS A 107 5.60 7.12 -6.08
CA HIS A 107 4.91 8.10 -6.91
C HIS A 107 3.44 8.15 -6.47
N VAL A 108 3.05 9.23 -5.82
CA VAL A 108 1.69 9.44 -5.28
C VAL A 108 0.93 10.39 -6.20
N PRO A 109 -0.24 9.99 -6.74
CA PRO A 109 -1.05 10.89 -7.56
C PRO A 109 -1.59 12.02 -6.68
N LEU A 110 -1.54 13.25 -7.18
CA LEU A 110 -2.09 14.41 -6.48
C LEU A 110 -3.60 14.53 -6.63
N GLN A 111 -4.19 13.77 -7.57
CA GLN A 111 -5.61 13.80 -7.90
C GLN A 111 -6.11 12.40 -8.20
N CYS A 112 -7.31 12.09 -7.72
CA CYS A 112 -8.03 10.87 -8.09
C CYS A 112 -9.53 11.20 -8.12
N PRO A 113 -10.24 10.87 -9.21
CA PRO A 113 -11.69 11.04 -9.26
C PRO A 113 -12.38 10.33 -8.10
N ASP A 114 -13.43 10.97 -7.59
CA ASP A 114 -14.28 10.44 -6.51
C ASP A 114 -13.54 10.17 -5.17
N VAL A 115 -12.36 10.79 -4.99
CA VAL A 115 -11.56 10.76 -3.76
C VAL A 115 -11.15 12.19 -3.40
N ASP A 116 -11.30 12.58 -2.12
CA ASP A 116 -10.78 13.86 -1.63
C ASP A 116 -9.25 13.86 -1.70
N GLU A 117 -8.66 14.84 -2.37
CA GLU A 117 -7.21 14.98 -2.56
C GLU A 117 -6.44 14.95 -1.24
N LYS A 118 -7.04 15.44 -0.14
CA LYS A 118 -6.44 15.38 1.20
C LYS A 118 -6.16 13.95 1.67
N LEU A 119 -6.94 12.97 1.18
CA LEU A 119 -6.76 11.57 1.53
C LEU A 119 -5.57 10.93 0.81
N LEU A 120 -5.06 11.56 -0.26
CA LEU A 120 -3.97 11.03 -1.07
C LEU A 120 -2.60 11.27 -0.42
N ILE A 121 -2.49 12.28 0.47
CA ILE A 121 -1.25 12.65 1.16
C ILE A 121 -1.37 12.28 2.65
N PRO A 122 -0.86 11.11 3.09
CA PRO A 122 -1.05 10.63 4.45
C PRO A 122 -0.56 11.60 5.53
N ARG A 123 0.54 12.31 5.26
CA ARG A 123 1.11 13.32 6.17
C ARG A 123 0.14 14.44 6.52
N ASP A 124 -0.70 14.86 5.58
CA ASP A 124 -1.66 15.95 5.80
C ASP A 124 -2.92 15.52 6.57
N LEU A 125 -3.06 14.21 6.79
CA LEU A 125 -4.15 13.63 7.56
C LEU A 125 -3.85 13.51 9.06
N TRP A 126 -2.60 13.72 9.47
CA TRP A 126 -2.20 13.68 10.87
C TRP A 126 -2.27 15.07 11.48
N ASP A 127 -2.80 15.16 12.70
CA ASP A 127 -2.84 16.41 13.46
C ASP A 127 -1.42 16.89 13.83
N ASP A 128 -0.55 15.96 14.22
CA ASP A 128 0.89 16.20 14.42
C ASP A 128 1.70 15.62 13.25
N LYS A 129 2.16 16.50 12.37
CA LYS A 129 3.00 16.15 11.22
C LYS A 129 4.39 15.65 11.63
N ASP A 130 4.92 16.12 12.74
CA ASP A 130 6.20 15.64 13.25
C ASP A 130 6.05 14.22 13.82
N GLU A 131 4.88 13.88 14.35
CA GLU A 131 4.59 12.50 14.75
C GLU A 131 4.49 11.55 13.56
N TYR A 132 3.81 11.99 12.48
CA TYR A 132 3.81 11.25 11.22
C TYR A 132 5.24 11.00 10.74
N ASP A 133 6.06 12.05 10.68
CA ASP A 133 7.45 11.97 10.23
C ASP A 133 8.22 10.97 11.11
N ARG A 134 8.14 11.08 12.45
CA ARG A 134 8.75 10.13 13.40
C ARG A 134 8.29 8.68 13.22
N SER A 135 7.05 8.46 12.78
CA SER A 135 6.50 7.11 12.56
C SER A 135 6.82 6.52 11.19
N SER A 136 7.28 7.36 10.26
CA SER A 136 7.60 6.98 8.88
C SER A 136 9.08 6.62 8.70
N TYR A 137 9.96 7.11 9.58
CA TYR A 137 11.41 6.81 9.61
C TYR A 137 11.75 5.53 10.37
#